data_AF-A0A1Y1JZ10-F1
#
_entry.id   AF-A0A1Y1JZ10-F1
#
_cell.length_a   1.000
_cell.length_b   1.000
_cell.length_c   1.000
_cell.angle_alpha   90.00
_cell.angle_beta   90.00
_cell.angle_gamma   90.00
#
_symmetry.space_group_name_H-M   'P 1'
#
loop_
_entity.id
_entity.type
_entity.pdbx_description
1 polymer ?
#
loop_
_entity_poly.entity_id
_entity_poly.type
_entity_poly.pdbx_seq_one_letter_code
_entity_poly.pdbx_strand_id
1 'polypeptide(L)'
;MEGKQYGSTEQLKRQSGKIPGIVGIIFIMFVSALCGVVYLIDDILPTPLYIEDEIHNPERFIAERAQNSLKKLAKIGERITGTEANDVQAVKILRLEIAKIIENAHKNQKIEFDQQVVSGKVESSNNLRIFENVQNLVVKVHGQKYSEHSVLVNVYFDTAPTSSGGSDDGINCAVALEILRTLANSPVVYLHNILFLFNGAEEAGFLGLHGFMTQQRWAREVEVYINLAAKGAAGKILLFHTGPKQSRLLHYFSKVALPHAQVTAEEMGESFPFAASNILNKVYNGFDFAFHKNQQSMLAIWFSN
;
A
#
# COMPACT_ATOMS: atom_id res chain seq x y z
N MET A 1 45.28 -19.55 -76.25
CA MET A 1 45.16 -18.51 -75.21
C MET A 1 43.93 -17.69 -75.56
N GLU A 2 42.84 -17.85 -74.83
CA GLU A 2 41.69 -16.93 -74.87
C GLU A 2 41.06 -16.96 -73.46
N GLY A 3 41.08 -15.81 -72.81
CA GLY A 3 40.79 -15.66 -71.39
C GLY A 3 39.30 -15.66 -71.10
N LYS A 4 38.87 -16.53 -70.19
CA LYS A 4 37.54 -16.50 -69.55
C LYS A 4 37.43 -15.24 -68.69
N GLN A 5 36.51 -14.33 -69.05
CA GLN A 5 36.08 -13.25 -68.14
C GLN A 5 35.24 -13.85 -67.00
N TYR A 6 35.73 -13.66 -65.79
CA TYR A 6 35.02 -13.93 -64.54
C TYR A 6 33.80 -13.00 -64.45
N GLY A 7 32.60 -13.59 -64.42
CA GLY A 7 31.37 -12.88 -64.05
C GLY A 7 31.51 -12.37 -62.62
N SER A 8 31.36 -11.06 -62.46
CA SER A 8 31.40 -10.35 -61.19
C SER A 8 30.38 -10.91 -60.20
N THR A 9 30.85 -11.14 -58.99
CA THR A 9 30.10 -11.29 -57.74
C THR A 9 28.75 -10.57 -57.80
N GLU A 10 27.66 -11.33 -57.85
CA GLU A 10 26.32 -10.85 -57.56
C GLU A 10 26.37 -10.11 -56.22
N GLN A 11 26.27 -8.79 -56.29
CA GLN A 11 25.91 -7.97 -55.15
C GLN A 11 24.51 -8.40 -54.74
N LEU A 12 24.41 -9.22 -53.69
CA LEU A 12 23.21 -9.32 -52.87
C LEU A 12 22.98 -7.96 -52.22
N LYS A 13 22.49 -7.01 -53.01
CA LYS A 13 22.02 -5.71 -52.56
C LYS A 13 20.79 -6.01 -51.71
N ARG A 14 20.97 -6.07 -50.38
CA ARG A 14 19.86 -5.99 -49.42
C ARG A 14 18.97 -4.83 -49.88
N GLN A 15 17.80 -5.13 -50.43
CA GLN A 15 16.77 -4.14 -50.65
C GLN A 15 16.35 -3.66 -49.26
N SER A 16 16.95 -2.56 -48.81
CA SER A 16 16.42 -1.81 -47.68
C SER A 16 15.10 -1.22 -48.15
N GLY A 17 14.02 -1.94 -47.91
CA GLY A 17 12.66 -1.49 -48.23
C GLY A 17 12.41 -0.19 -47.50
N LYS A 18 12.37 0.93 -48.23
CA LYS A 18 12.01 2.23 -47.66
C LYS A 18 10.56 2.13 -47.20
N ILE A 19 10.33 2.22 -45.89
CA ILE A 19 8.99 2.27 -45.33
C ILE A 19 8.31 3.54 -45.89
N PRO A 20 7.16 3.43 -46.57
CA PRO A 20 6.45 4.60 -47.07
C PRO A 20 6.09 5.53 -45.90
N GLY A 21 6.31 6.84 -46.04
CA GLY A 21 6.04 7.81 -44.95
C GLY A 21 4.61 7.76 -44.42
N ILE A 22 3.65 7.34 -45.26
CA ILE A 22 2.25 7.15 -44.88
C ILE A 22 2.07 6.05 -43.82
N VAL A 23 2.88 4.98 -43.87
CA VAL A 23 2.89 3.91 -42.87
C VAL A 23 3.38 4.44 -41.53
N GLY A 24 4.38 5.33 -41.54
CA GLY A 24 4.85 6.01 -40.34
C GLY A 24 3.78 6.90 -39.70
N ILE A 25 3.04 7.67 -40.50
CA ILE A 25 1.94 8.52 -40.01
C ILE A 25 0.82 7.66 -39.40
N ILE A 26 0.42 6.57 -40.09
CA ILE A 26 -0.59 5.64 -39.57
C ILE A 26 -0.13 5.01 -38.25
N PHE A 27 1.13 4.60 -38.16
CA PHE A 27 1.69 4.03 -36.93
C PHE A 27 1.66 5.03 -35.77
N ILE A 28 2.05 6.28 -36.00
CA ILE A 28 1.99 7.34 -34.97
C ILE A 28 0.54 7.57 -34.52
N MET A 29 -0.40 7.70 -35.46
CA MET A 29 -1.82 7.86 -35.10
C MET A 29 -2.36 6.66 -34.31
N PHE A 30 -1.98 5.45 -34.68
CA PHE A 30 -2.36 4.24 -33.97
C PHE A 30 -1.81 4.22 -32.53
N VAL A 31 -0.52 4.52 -32.35
CA VAL A 31 0.10 4.60 -31.01
C VAL A 31 -0.52 5.72 -30.19
N SER A 32 -0.76 6.90 -30.76
CA SER A 32 -1.42 8.01 -30.06
C SER A 32 -2.85 7.67 -29.67
N ALA A 33 -3.61 7.00 -30.53
CA ALA A 33 -4.97 6.54 -30.21
C ALA A 33 -4.94 5.49 -29.08
N LEU A 34 -4.01 4.54 -29.13
CA LEU A 34 -3.83 3.55 -28.07
C LEU A 34 -3.47 4.21 -26.73
N CYS A 35 -2.52 5.15 -26.72
CA CYS A 35 -2.18 5.93 -25.54
C CYS A 35 -3.38 6.74 -25.02
N GLY A 36 -4.19 7.32 -25.92
CA GLY A 36 -5.41 8.03 -25.55
C GLY A 36 -6.44 7.11 -24.87
N VAL A 37 -6.66 5.91 -25.41
CA VAL A 37 -7.55 4.90 -24.79
C VAL A 37 -7.04 4.48 -23.42
N VAL A 38 -5.74 4.20 -23.30
CA VAL A 38 -5.11 3.85 -22.01
C VAL A 38 -5.32 4.98 -21.01
N TYR A 39 -5.06 6.23 -21.40
CA TYR A 39 -5.25 7.40 -20.53
C TYR A 39 -6.69 7.54 -20.04
N LEU A 40 -7.68 7.30 -20.90
CA LEU A 40 -9.10 7.38 -20.54
C LEU A 40 -9.55 6.26 -19.57
N ILE A 41 -8.92 5.07 -19.64
CA ILE A 41 -9.24 3.93 -18.79
C ILE A 41 -8.46 3.97 -17.46
N ASP A 42 -7.26 4.54 -17.48
CA ASP A 42 -6.34 4.51 -16.35
C ASP A 42 -6.85 5.30 -15.14
N ASP A 43 -7.73 6.29 -15.31
CA ASP A 43 -8.33 7.04 -14.19
C ASP A 43 -9.73 6.54 -13.78
N ILE A 44 -10.22 5.42 -14.34
CA ILE A 44 -11.47 4.79 -13.89
C ILE A 44 -11.26 4.21 -12.49
N LEU A 45 -11.89 4.83 -11.49
CA LEU A 45 -11.90 4.40 -10.10
C LEU A 45 -13.28 3.80 -9.71
N PRO A 46 -13.33 2.90 -8.71
CA PRO A 46 -14.60 2.46 -8.15
C PRO A 46 -15.43 3.63 -7.63
N THR A 47 -16.76 3.56 -7.78
CA THR A 47 -17.67 4.55 -7.22
C THR A 47 -17.57 4.55 -5.69
N PRO A 48 -17.33 5.70 -5.05
CA PRO A 48 -17.28 5.78 -3.59
C PRO A 48 -18.68 5.55 -3.00
N LEU A 49 -18.74 4.82 -1.89
CA LEU A 49 -19.96 4.65 -1.09
C LEU A 49 -19.94 5.61 0.11
N TYR A 50 -21.12 6.09 0.48
CA TYR A 50 -21.37 7.00 1.60
C TYR A 50 -22.00 6.26 2.78
N ILE A 51 -22.08 6.91 3.95
CA ILE A 51 -22.63 6.29 5.16
C ILE A 51 -24.08 5.84 4.95
N GLU A 52 -24.85 6.57 4.14
CA GLU A 52 -26.22 6.20 3.77
C GLU A 52 -26.32 4.88 2.98
N ASP A 53 -25.28 4.54 2.20
CA ASP A 53 -25.24 3.32 1.39
C ASP A 53 -24.99 2.05 2.21
N GLU A 54 -24.51 2.19 3.45
CA GLU A 54 -24.13 1.07 4.33
C GLU A 54 -25.33 0.16 4.65
N ILE A 55 -26.54 0.73 4.74
CA ILE A 55 -27.77 -0.02 5.02
C ILE A 55 -27.98 -1.13 3.98
N HIS A 56 -27.65 -0.85 2.72
CA HIS A 56 -27.79 -1.79 1.62
C HIS A 56 -26.50 -2.56 1.33
N ASN A 57 -25.37 -2.12 1.89
CA ASN A 57 -24.03 -2.64 1.60
C ASN A 57 -23.16 -2.77 2.87
N PRO A 58 -23.59 -3.49 3.92
CA PRO A 58 -22.92 -3.48 5.23
C PRO A 58 -21.49 -4.03 5.17
N GLU A 59 -21.21 -4.92 4.22
CA GLU A 59 -19.92 -5.56 3.98
C GLU A 59 -19.06 -4.85 2.91
N ARG A 60 -19.46 -3.65 2.48
CA ARG A 60 -18.68 -2.86 1.53
C ARG A 60 -17.90 -1.75 2.22
N PHE A 61 -16.81 -1.36 1.59
CA PHE A 61 -15.99 -0.24 2.02
C PHE A 61 -16.76 1.07 1.86
N ILE A 62 -16.89 1.83 2.95
CA ILE A 62 -17.55 3.16 2.97
C ILE A 62 -16.49 4.26 2.91
N ALA A 63 -16.38 4.92 1.76
CA ALA A 63 -15.38 5.94 1.50
C ALA A 63 -15.53 7.17 2.40
N GLU A 64 -16.77 7.60 2.67
CA GLU A 64 -17.04 8.73 3.56
C GLU A 64 -16.54 8.47 4.99
N ARG A 65 -16.67 7.23 5.49
CA ARG A 65 -16.21 6.88 6.84
C ARG A 65 -14.69 6.93 6.93
N ALA A 66 -13.99 6.36 5.95
CA ALA A 66 -12.54 6.47 5.84
C ALA A 66 -12.10 7.94 5.77
N GLN A 67 -12.76 8.77 4.95
CA GLN A 67 -12.47 10.20 4.87
C GLN A 67 -12.66 10.91 6.22
N ASN A 68 -13.70 10.56 6.98
CA ASN A 68 -13.95 11.12 8.30
C ASN A 68 -12.87 10.72 9.32
N SER A 69 -12.40 9.47 9.29
CA SER A 69 -11.27 9.01 10.10
C SER A 69 -9.98 9.75 9.75
N LEU A 70 -9.70 9.93 8.45
CA LEU A 70 -8.56 10.72 7.99
C LEU A 70 -8.63 12.17 8.48
N LYS A 71 -9.79 12.83 8.35
CA LYS A 71 -9.98 14.20 8.84
C LYS A 71 -9.69 14.32 10.34
N LYS A 72 -10.05 13.32 11.15
CA LYS A 72 -9.76 13.31 12.60
C LYS A 72 -8.25 13.26 12.88
N LEU A 73 -7.52 12.38 12.18
CA LEU A 73 -6.06 12.27 12.31
C LEU A 73 -5.35 13.52 11.79
N ALA A 74 -5.67 13.96 10.58
CA ALA A 74 -5.05 15.11 9.94
C ALA A 74 -5.30 16.42 10.71
N LYS A 75 -6.42 16.54 11.43
CA LYS A 75 -6.73 17.71 12.26
C LYS A 75 -5.77 17.87 13.44
N ILE A 76 -5.08 16.83 13.88
CA ILE A 76 -4.01 16.93 14.90
C ILE A 76 -2.86 17.81 14.37
N GLY A 77 -2.62 17.80 13.05
CA GLY A 77 -1.43 18.39 12.45
C GLY A 77 -0.28 17.39 12.43
N GLU A 78 0.94 17.89 12.65
CA GLU A 78 2.15 17.09 12.70
C GLU A 78 2.13 16.11 13.88
N ARG A 79 2.41 14.84 13.63
CA ARG A 79 2.45 13.76 14.62
C ARG A 79 3.85 13.15 14.65
N ILE A 80 4.84 13.99 14.92
CA ILE A 80 6.23 13.54 15.05
C ILE A 80 6.32 12.62 16.28
N THR A 81 6.98 11.47 16.14
CA THR A 81 7.23 10.54 17.24
C THR A 81 7.83 11.23 18.47
N GLY A 82 7.31 10.91 19.67
CA GLY A 82 7.74 11.54 20.92
C GLY A 82 6.96 12.79 21.32
N THR A 83 6.10 13.31 20.43
CA THR A 83 5.23 14.46 20.74
C THR A 83 3.90 14.01 21.32
N GLU A 84 3.21 14.89 22.07
CA GLU A 84 1.86 14.62 22.57
C GLU A 84 0.87 14.36 21.41
N ALA A 85 1.05 15.04 20.28
CA ALA A 85 0.26 14.85 19.07
C ALA A 85 0.29 13.40 18.58
N ASN A 86 1.47 12.77 18.58
CA ASN A 86 1.63 11.37 18.18
C ASN A 86 1.26 10.40 19.31
N ASP A 87 1.95 10.50 20.44
CA ASP A 87 1.99 9.46 21.46
C ASP A 87 0.72 9.43 22.34
N VAL A 88 -0.04 10.53 22.35
CA VAL A 88 -1.27 10.65 23.13
C VAL A 88 -2.48 10.84 22.22
N GLN A 89 -2.48 11.88 21.37
CA GLN A 89 -3.67 12.25 20.61
C GLN A 89 -3.97 11.27 19.48
N ALA A 90 -3.00 10.95 18.63
CA ALA A 90 -3.18 10.01 17.52
C ALA A 90 -3.54 8.60 18.03
N VAL A 91 -2.78 8.10 19.01
CA VAL A 91 -3.06 6.83 19.69
C VAL A 91 -4.48 6.79 20.26
N LYS A 92 -4.91 7.86 20.94
CA LYS A 92 -6.27 7.95 21.49
C LYS A 92 -7.35 7.91 20.40
N ILE A 93 -7.18 8.64 19.30
CA ILE A 93 -8.15 8.64 18.19
C ILE A 93 -8.26 7.25 17.60
N LEU A 94 -7.13 6.63 17.24
CA LEU A 94 -7.13 5.28 16.65
C LEU A 94 -7.73 4.24 17.59
N ARG A 95 -7.36 4.28 18.88
CA ARG A 95 -7.91 3.36 19.89
C ARG A 95 -9.42 3.49 20.03
N LEU A 96 -9.97 4.71 19.97
CA LEU A 96 -11.41 4.94 20.04
C LEU A 96 -12.14 4.42 18.79
N GLU A 97 -11.58 4.63 17.59
CA GLU A 97 -12.13 4.08 16.35
C GLU A 97 -12.11 2.55 16.35
N ILE A 98 -10.98 1.94 16.75
CA ILE A 98 -10.84 0.48 16.87
C ILE A 98 -11.84 -0.08 17.88
N ALA A 99 -11.94 0.52 19.07
CA ALA A 99 -12.89 0.09 20.09
C ALA A 99 -14.33 0.14 19.58
N LYS A 100 -14.70 1.20 18.86
CA LYS A 100 -16.02 1.33 18.24
C LYS A 100 -16.27 0.23 17.20
N ILE A 101 -15.27 -0.12 16.40
CA ILE A 101 -15.40 -1.20 15.41
C ILE A 101 -15.61 -2.55 16.12
N ILE A 102 -14.84 -2.83 17.17
CA ILE A 102 -14.95 -4.08 17.95
C ILE A 102 -16.31 -4.18 18.65
N GLU A 103 -16.81 -3.09 19.22
CA GLU A 103 -18.12 -3.04 19.89
C GLU A 103 -19.28 -3.35 18.94
N ASN A 104 -19.18 -2.91 17.68
CA ASN A 104 -20.20 -3.12 16.66
C ASN A 104 -19.98 -4.37 15.80
N ALA A 105 -18.96 -5.17 16.11
CA ALA A 105 -18.60 -6.34 15.32
C ALA A 105 -19.73 -7.38 15.30
N HIS A 106 -19.87 -8.06 14.17
CA HIS A 106 -20.81 -9.16 14.02
C HIS A 106 -20.48 -10.28 15.01
N LYS A 107 -21.49 -10.88 15.64
CA LYS A 107 -21.37 -11.92 16.69
C LYS A 107 -20.51 -13.13 16.34
N ASN A 108 -20.30 -13.40 15.04
CA ASN A 108 -19.46 -14.50 14.57
C ASN A 108 -17.96 -14.14 14.56
N GLN A 109 -17.63 -12.86 14.58
CA GLN A 109 -16.25 -12.38 14.54
C GLN A 109 -15.68 -12.36 15.94
N LYS A 110 -14.48 -12.94 16.09
CA LYS A 110 -13.66 -12.77 17.28
C LYS A 110 -12.53 -11.82 16.93
N ILE A 111 -12.45 -10.70 17.65
CA ILE A 111 -11.45 -9.68 17.45
C ILE A 111 -10.72 -9.42 18.77
N GLU A 112 -9.39 -9.48 18.74
CA GLU A 112 -8.53 -9.14 19.88
C GLU A 112 -7.75 -7.85 19.57
N PHE A 113 -7.64 -6.97 20.55
CA PHE A 113 -6.89 -5.72 20.45
C PHE A 113 -5.77 -5.71 21.49
N ASP A 114 -4.59 -5.30 21.06
CA ASP A 114 -3.42 -5.11 21.92
C ASP A 114 -2.75 -3.76 21.61
N GLN A 115 -2.60 -2.94 22.65
CA GLN A 115 -1.80 -1.71 22.58
C GLN A 115 -0.40 -2.06 23.08
N GLN A 116 0.51 -2.24 22.14
CA GLN A 116 1.90 -2.54 22.45
C GLN A 116 2.63 -1.28 22.87
N VAL A 117 3.45 -1.38 23.91
CA VAL A 117 4.47 -0.39 24.24
C VAL A 117 5.81 -1.10 24.20
N VAL A 118 6.72 -0.64 23.35
CA VAL A 118 8.02 -1.28 23.08
C VAL A 118 9.18 -0.33 23.29
N SER A 119 10.23 -0.89 23.88
CA SER A 119 11.53 -0.25 24.02
C SER A 119 12.60 -1.20 23.48
N GLY A 120 13.69 -0.67 22.94
CA GLY A 120 14.72 -1.50 22.35
C GLY A 120 15.83 -0.72 21.67
N LYS A 121 16.61 -1.45 20.87
CA LYS A 121 17.69 -0.89 20.08
C LYS A 121 17.72 -1.49 18.68
N VAL A 122 17.99 -0.65 17.69
CA VAL A 122 18.25 -1.06 16.30
C VAL A 122 19.71 -0.72 16.00
N GLU A 123 20.48 -1.75 15.68
CA GLU A 123 21.91 -1.64 15.38
C GLU A 123 22.14 -1.90 13.89
N SER A 124 22.84 -0.97 13.24
CA SER A 124 23.37 -1.08 11.88
C SER A 124 24.88 -0.84 11.93
N SER A 125 25.59 -1.21 10.87
CA SER A 125 27.07 -1.25 10.82
C SER A 125 27.77 0.02 11.36
N ASN A 126 27.16 1.20 11.20
CA ASN A 126 27.68 2.47 11.73
C ASN A 126 26.66 3.31 12.51
N ASN A 127 25.52 2.73 12.93
CA ASN A 127 24.46 3.51 13.58
C ASN A 127 23.73 2.67 14.64
N LEU A 128 23.63 3.21 15.86
CA LEU A 128 22.85 2.65 16.95
C LEU A 128 21.70 3.59 17.26
N ARG A 129 20.47 3.11 17.09
CA ARG A 129 19.26 3.81 17.52
C ARG A 129 18.69 3.11 18.74
N ILE A 130 18.52 3.85 19.83
CA ILE A 130 17.85 3.38 21.04
C ILE A 130 16.50 4.10 21.11
N PHE A 131 15.46 3.36 21.45
CA PHE A 131 14.10 3.89 21.53
C PHE A 131 13.40 3.34 22.76
N GLU A 132 12.50 4.15 23.31
CA GLU A 132 11.71 3.78 24.48
C GLU A 132 10.25 4.18 24.27
N ASN A 133 9.36 3.37 24.83
CA ASN A 133 7.93 3.64 24.90
C ASN A 133 7.25 3.93 23.54
N VAL A 134 7.79 3.36 22.46
CA VAL A 134 7.14 3.43 21.15
C VAL A 134 5.87 2.60 21.19
N GLN A 135 4.77 3.14 20.66
CA GLN A 135 3.45 2.52 20.74
C GLN A 135 3.02 1.95 19.40
N ASN A 136 2.50 0.73 19.41
CA ASN A 136 1.79 0.13 18.28
C ASN A 136 0.37 -0.23 18.69
N LEU A 137 -0.58 -0.11 17.77
CA LEU A 137 -1.95 -0.59 17.96
C LEU A 137 -2.15 -1.80 17.04
N VAL A 138 -2.33 -2.97 17.65
CA VAL A 138 -2.41 -4.23 16.94
C VAL A 138 -3.80 -4.82 17.12
N VAL A 139 -4.48 -5.11 16.00
CA VAL A 139 -5.81 -5.71 16.00
C VAL A 139 -5.74 -7.05 15.29
N LYS A 140 -6.22 -8.12 15.91
CA LYS A 140 -6.31 -9.46 15.34
C LYS A 140 -7.75 -9.85 15.11
N VAL A 141 -8.13 -10.01 13.84
CA VAL A 141 -9.38 -10.67 13.45
C VAL A 141 -9.08 -12.17 13.31
N HIS A 142 -9.70 -12.99 14.14
CA HIS A 142 -9.42 -14.42 14.16
C HIS A 142 -10.06 -15.14 12.97
N GLY A 143 -9.27 -16.01 12.35
CA GLY A 143 -9.77 -16.96 11.37
C GLY A 143 -10.40 -18.19 12.01
N GLN A 144 -10.92 -19.08 11.14
CA GLN A 144 -11.50 -20.35 11.53
C GLN A 144 -10.50 -21.20 12.32
N LYS A 145 -11.01 -21.91 13.34
CA LYS A 145 -10.25 -22.86 14.16
C LYS A 145 -8.98 -22.28 14.81
N TYR A 146 -8.94 -20.96 15.06
CA TYR A 146 -7.74 -20.31 15.61
C TYR A 146 -6.49 -20.60 14.77
N SER A 147 -6.56 -20.27 13.47
CA SER A 147 -5.43 -20.43 12.55
C SER A 147 -4.13 -19.90 13.16
N GLU A 148 -3.02 -20.60 12.93
CA GLU A 148 -1.67 -20.16 13.33
C GLU A 148 -1.04 -19.22 12.28
N HIS A 149 -1.74 -18.97 11.18
CA HIS A 149 -1.28 -18.14 10.07
C HIS A 149 -2.09 -16.86 9.97
N SER A 150 -1.39 -15.76 9.70
CA SER A 150 -1.93 -14.41 9.64
C SER A 150 -1.47 -13.68 8.38
N VAL A 151 -2.38 -12.88 7.82
CA VAL A 151 -2.04 -11.82 6.87
C VAL A 151 -1.90 -10.51 7.65
N LEU A 152 -0.76 -9.84 7.53
CA LEU A 152 -0.49 -8.54 8.16
C LEU A 152 -0.87 -7.41 7.22
N VAL A 153 -1.70 -6.47 7.66
CA VAL A 153 -1.92 -5.16 7.03
C VAL A 153 -1.17 -4.13 7.87
N ASN A 154 -0.08 -3.59 7.32
CA ASN A 154 0.78 -2.62 8.00
C ASN A 154 0.52 -1.20 7.47
N VAL A 155 0.35 -0.27 8.40
CA VAL A 155 0.20 1.19 8.21
C VAL A 155 0.89 1.90 9.36
N TYR A 156 1.16 3.20 9.22
CA TYR A 156 1.77 4.00 10.29
C TYR A 156 1.05 5.32 10.53
N PHE A 157 1.09 5.81 11.76
CA PHE A 157 0.33 6.99 12.17
C PHE A 157 1.17 8.21 12.53
N ASP A 158 2.48 8.03 12.73
CA ASP A 158 3.41 9.15 12.88
C ASP A 158 3.64 9.86 11.54
N THR A 159 4.23 11.04 11.60
CA THR A 159 4.52 11.85 10.41
C THR A 159 5.96 12.33 10.41
N ALA A 160 6.52 12.50 9.22
CA ALA A 160 7.71 13.32 9.03
C ALA A 160 7.52 14.75 9.59
N PRO A 161 8.60 15.41 10.02
CA PRO A 161 8.57 16.82 10.37
C PRO A 161 8.00 17.67 9.24
N THR A 162 7.25 18.73 9.56
CA THR A 162 6.64 19.65 8.58
C THR A 162 5.50 19.07 7.73
N SER A 163 5.07 17.83 8.00
CA SER A 163 3.99 17.15 7.29
C SER A 163 2.73 17.01 8.16
N SER A 164 1.56 17.32 7.59
CA SER A 164 0.26 16.95 8.20
C SER A 164 -0.01 15.44 8.19
N GLY A 165 0.78 14.70 7.39
CA GLY A 165 0.67 13.26 7.18
C GLY A 165 -0.71 12.80 6.73
N GLY A 166 -1.40 13.61 5.93
CA GLY A 166 -2.70 13.24 5.38
C GLY A 166 -2.55 12.11 4.36
N SER A 167 -1.60 12.25 3.43
CA SER A 167 -1.25 11.19 2.50
C SER A 167 -0.33 10.14 3.13
N ASP A 168 0.64 10.60 3.90
CA ASP A 168 1.74 9.79 4.42
C ASP A 168 1.71 9.82 5.96
N ASP A 169 1.08 8.86 6.65
CA ASP A 169 0.33 7.69 6.13
C ASP A 169 -1.12 7.66 6.63
N GLY A 170 -1.66 8.85 6.94
CA GLY A 170 -2.99 9.00 7.53
C GLY A 170 -4.14 8.41 6.70
N ILE A 171 -4.06 8.49 5.36
CA ILE A 171 -5.09 7.92 4.48
C ILE A 171 -5.09 6.40 4.55
N ASN A 172 -3.92 5.77 4.64
CA ASN A 172 -3.81 4.32 4.76
C ASN A 172 -4.23 3.84 6.15
N CYS A 173 -3.95 4.59 7.22
CA CYS A 173 -4.58 4.38 8.53
C CYS A 173 -6.11 4.37 8.42
N ALA A 174 -6.70 5.36 7.73
CA ALA A 174 -8.14 5.43 7.56
C ALA A 174 -8.71 4.27 6.72
N VAL A 175 -8.02 3.86 5.66
CA VAL A 175 -8.37 2.69 4.84
C VAL A 175 -8.30 1.41 5.66
N ALA A 176 -7.24 1.22 6.46
CA ALA A 176 -7.09 0.06 7.34
C ALA A 176 -8.22 -0.03 8.37
N LEU A 177 -8.65 1.09 8.96
CA LEU A 177 -9.81 1.13 9.87
C LEU A 177 -11.11 0.71 9.17
N GLU A 178 -11.34 1.16 7.93
CA GLU A 178 -12.56 0.81 7.20
C GLU A 178 -12.56 -0.64 6.68
N ILE A 179 -11.40 -1.17 6.31
CA ILE A 179 -11.25 -2.60 6.01
C ILE A 179 -11.50 -3.42 7.29
N LEU A 180 -10.93 -3.02 8.43
CA LEU A 180 -11.20 -3.66 9.71
C LEU A 180 -12.69 -3.64 10.05
N ARG A 181 -13.39 -2.51 9.86
CA ARG A 181 -14.86 -2.42 10.04
C ARG A 181 -15.60 -3.41 9.15
N THR A 182 -15.22 -3.46 7.87
CA THR A 182 -15.84 -4.34 6.88
C THR A 182 -15.70 -5.81 7.27
N LEU A 183 -14.50 -6.23 7.70
CA LEU A 183 -14.24 -7.59 8.17
C LEU A 183 -14.95 -7.90 9.49
N ALA A 184 -14.95 -6.93 10.42
CA ALA A 184 -15.62 -7.05 11.71
C ALA A 184 -17.13 -7.22 11.57
N ASN A 185 -17.74 -6.60 10.57
CA ASN A 185 -19.19 -6.68 10.32
C ASN A 185 -19.59 -7.85 9.43
N SER A 186 -18.62 -8.55 8.80
CA SER A 186 -18.94 -9.70 7.96
C SER A 186 -19.50 -10.85 8.80
N PRO A 187 -20.54 -11.56 8.33
CA PRO A 187 -20.99 -12.80 8.94
C PRO A 187 -20.03 -13.97 8.66
N VAL A 188 -19.13 -13.82 7.68
CA VAL A 188 -18.19 -14.85 7.22
C VAL A 188 -16.89 -14.78 8.01
N VAL A 189 -16.53 -15.88 8.66
CA VAL A 189 -15.21 -16.03 9.31
C VAL A 189 -14.22 -16.61 8.29
N TYR A 190 -13.14 -15.88 8.02
CA TYR A 190 -12.11 -16.28 7.05
C TYR A 190 -11.24 -17.43 7.56
N LEU A 191 -10.52 -18.10 6.64
CA LEU A 191 -9.67 -19.26 6.97
C LEU A 191 -8.48 -18.91 7.87
N HIS A 192 -7.85 -17.76 7.61
CA HIS A 192 -6.65 -17.31 8.31
C HIS A 192 -6.93 -16.02 9.08
N ASN A 193 -6.07 -15.71 10.04
CA ASN A 193 -6.19 -14.47 10.79
C ASN A 193 -5.82 -13.28 9.90
N ILE A 194 -6.35 -12.11 10.25
CA ILE A 194 -5.94 -10.84 9.65
C ILE A 194 -5.48 -9.94 10.80
N LEU A 195 -4.22 -9.53 10.74
CA LEU A 195 -3.60 -8.61 11.68
C LEU A 195 -3.56 -7.22 11.07
N PHE A 196 -4.05 -6.22 11.79
CA PHE A 196 -3.84 -4.82 11.47
C PHE A 196 -2.80 -4.27 12.42
N LEU A 197 -1.74 -3.69 11.87
CA LEU A 197 -0.70 -3.03 12.63
C LEU A 197 -0.72 -1.55 12.25
N PHE A 198 -1.18 -0.73 13.18
CA PHE A 198 -0.95 0.71 13.16
C PHE A 198 0.32 0.95 13.96
N ASN A 199 1.45 0.97 13.25
CA ASN A 199 2.75 1.14 13.88
C ASN A 199 3.03 2.63 14.16
N GLY A 200 3.77 2.89 15.23
CA GLY A 200 4.32 4.21 15.50
C GLY A 200 5.80 4.26 15.16
N ALA A 201 6.33 5.47 14.98
CA ALA A 201 7.77 5.69 14.78
C ALA A 201 8.33 5.04 13.51
N GLU A 202 7.55 5.05 12.42
CA GLU A 202 8.01 4.67 11.10
C GLU A 202 9.04 5.68 10.58
N GLU A 203 8.71 6.97 10.69
CA GLU A 203 9.51 8.08 10.15
C GLU A 203 10.80 8.29 10.98
N ALA A 204 10.82 7.74 12.20
CA ALA A 204 11.99 7.66 13.06
C ALA A 204 12.91 6.46 12.74
N GLY A 205 12.63 5.71 11.67
CA GLY A 205 13.41 4.56 11.22
C GLY A 205 12.78 3.20 11.56
N PHE A 206 11.48 3.06 11.35
CA PHE A 206 10.70 1.81 11.46
C PHE A 206 10.73 1.18 12.85
N LEU A 207 10.80 2.00 13.91
CA LEU A 207 11.04 1.53 15.27
C LEU A 207 9.84 0.74 15.82
N GLY A 208 8.61 1.19 15.56
CA GLY A 208 7.41 0.45 15.96
C GLY A 208 7.29 -0.87 15.21
N LEU A 209 7.53 -0.87 13.90
CA LEU A 209 7.56 -2.11 13.12
C LEU A 209 8.63 -3.09 13.63
N HIS A 210 9.83 -2.60 13.96
CA HIS A 210 10.86 -3.42 14.58
C HIS A 210 10.42 -4.02 15.93
N GLY A 211 9.78 -3.21 16.79
CA GLY A 211 9.23 -3.67 18.06
C GLY A 211 8.08 -4.68 17.91
N PHE A 212 7.27 -4.54 16.87
CA PHE A 212 6.28 -5.56 16.50
C PHE A 212 6.99 -6.88 16.17
N MET A 213 7.90 -6.88 15.20
CA MET A 213 8.53 -8.11 14.72
C MET A 213 9.34 -8.85 15.81
N THR A 214 9.93 -8.11 16.74
CA THR A 214 10.81 -8.67 17.77
C THR A 214 10.10 -9.05 19.06
N GLN A 215 9.02 -8.34 19.43
CA GLN A 215 8.41 -8.47 20.77
C GLN A 215 6.91 -8.81 20.73
N GLN A 216 6.20 -8.62 19.60
CA GLN A 216 4.79 -9.01 19.55
C GLN A 216 4.59 -10.51 19.50
N ARG A 217 3.64 -11.01 20.30
CA ARG A 217 3.27 -12.43 20.31
C ARG A 217 2.71 -12.92 18.97
N TRP A 218 1.98 -12.06 18.25
CA TRP A 218 1.34 -12.41 16.97
C TRP A 218 2.28 -12.27 15.77
N ALA A 219 3.47 -11.67 15.93
CA ALA A 219 4.41 -11.48 14.84
C ALA A 219 4.89 -12.82 14.24
N ARG A 220 4.94 -13.89 15.04
CA ARG A 220 5.34 -15.23 14.57
C ARG A 220 4.30 -15.92 13.71
N GLU A 221 3.06 -15.44 13.73
CA GLU A 221 1.96 -15.99 12.92
C GLU A 221 1.92 -15.38 11.51
N VAL A 222 2.67 -14.31 11.26
CA VAL A 222 2.62 -13.59 9.97
C VAL A 222 3.30 -14.42 8.88
N GLU A 223 2.54 -14.75 7.84
CA GLU A 223 3.05 -15.43 6.64
C GLU A 223 3.18 -14.48 5.45
N VAL A 224 2.21 -13.57 5.33
CA VAL A 224 2.12 -12.60 4.24
C VAL A 224 1.83 -11.22 4.81
N TYR A 225 2.48 -10.18 4.28
CA TYR A 225 2.15 -8.81 4.59
C TYR A 225 1.60 -8.04 3.37
N ILE A 226 0.77 -7.04 3.67
CA ILE A 226 0.32 -5.98 2.79
C ILE A 226 0.70 -4.70 3.51
N ASN A 227 1.74 -4.04 3.01
CA ASN A 227 2.18 -2.76 3.53
C ASN A 227 1.57 -1.66 2.67
N LEU A 228 0.83 -0.75 3.29
CA LEU A 228 0.30 0.42 2.63
C LEU A 228 1.16 1.61 3.07
N ALA A 229 1.76 2.29 2.10
CA ALA A 229 2.56 3.48 2.30
C ALA A 229 2.08 4.57 1.34
N ALA A 230 2.67 5.77 1.43
CA ALA A 230 2.44 6.81 0.45
C ALA A 230 3.77 7.33 -0.11
N LYS A 231 3.87 7.38 -1.44
CA LYS A 231 4.96 8.03 -2.17
C LYS A 231 4.45 9.19 -3.04
N GLY A 232 3.20 9.58 -2.81
CA GLY A 232 2.39 10.51 -3.58
C GLY A 232 1.01 10.62 -2.92
N ALA A 233 0.14 11.50 -3.43
CA ALA A 233 -1.13 11.89 -2.78
C ALA A 233 -2.40 11.60 -3.59
N ALA A 234 -2.26 11.04 -4.80
CA ALA A 234 -3.36 10.77 -5.70
C ALA A 234 -3.06 9.61 -6.66
N GLY A 235 -4.05 9.30 -7.50
CA GLY A 235 -3.98 8.25 -8.52
C GLY A 235 -4.43 6.88 -7.99
N LYS A 236 -4.42 5.90 -8.89
CA LYS A 236 -4.62 4.49 -8.51
C LYS A 236 -3.48 4.05 -7.61
N ILE A 237 -3.81 3.23 -6.61
CA ILE A 237 -2.79 2.64 -5.75
C ILE A 237 -1.91 1.70 -6.58
N LEU A 238 -0.60 1.87 -6.48
CA LEU A 238 0.38 1.15 -7.27
C LEU A 238 1.05 0.09 -6.41
N LEU A 239 0.99 -1.17 -6.86
CA LEU A 239 1.90 -2.21 -6.38
C LEU A 239 3.29 -1.88 -6.92
N PHE A 240 4.18 -1.46 -6.02
CA PHE A 240 5.53 -1.03 -6.38
C PHE A 240 6.61 -1.94 -5.83
N HIS A 241 6.30 -2.96 -5.02
CA HIS A 241 7.29 -3.92 -4.56
C HIS A 241 6.63 -5.26 -4.23
N THR A 242 7.29 -6.36 -4.59
CA THR A 242 6.87 -7.71 -4.19
C THR A 242 8.00 -8.42 -3.43
N GLY A 243 7.67 -9.04 -2.30
CA GLY A 243 8.63 -9.78 -1.49
C GLY A 243 9.21 -11.01 -2.22
N PRO A 244 10.26 -11.65 -1.67
CA PRO A 244 10.85 -12.83 -2.26
C PRO A 244 9.79 -13.94 -2.42
N LYS A 245 9.79 -14.70 -3.53
CA LYS A 245 8.72 -15.67 -3.93
C LYS A 245 7.48 -15.07 -4.62
N GLN A 246 7.72 -14.17 -5.57
CA GLN A 246 6.76 -13.36 -6.33
C GLN A 246 5.62 -14.15 -7.03
N SER A 247 5.90 -15.34 -7.58
CA SER A 247 4.99 -15.98 -8.56
C SER A 247 3.62 -16.40 -7.99
N ARG A 248 3.56 -16.91 -6.75
CA ARG A 248 2.29 -17.33 -6.12
C ARG A 248 1.47 -16.14 -5.63
N LEU A 249 2.14 -15.11 -5.10
CA LEU A 249 1.48 -13.89 -4.64
C LEU A 249 0.88 -13.12 -5.82
N LEU A 250 1.65 -12.95 -6.90
CA LEU A 250 1.15 -12.31 -8.13
C LEU A 250 -0.06 -13.02 -8.75
N HIS A 251 -0.18 -14.34 -8.60
CA HIS A 251 -1.37 -15.08 -9.02
C HIS A 251 -2.65 -14.67 -8.26
N TYR A 252 -2.52 -14.30 -6.98
CA TYR A 252 -3.66 -13.75 -6.23
C TYR A 252 -3.93 -12.31 -6.61
N PHE A 253 -2.88 -11.50 -6.79
CA PHE A 253 -3.01 -10.10 -7.20
C PHE A 253 -3.67 -9.94 -8.57
N SER A 254 -3.40 -10.84 -9.52
CA SER A 254 -4.01 -10.79 -10.86
C SER A 254 -5.53 -11.02 -10.86
N LYS A 255 -6.12 -11.45 -9.73
CA LYS A 255 -7.57 -11.64 -9.56
C LYS A 255 -8.25 -10.41 -8.95
N VAL A 256 -7.51 -9.37 -8.57
CA VAL A 256 -8.07 -8.10 -8.11
C VAL A 256 -8.81 -7.44 -9.28
N ALA A 257 -9.92 -6.75 -9.00
CA ALA A 257 -10.79 -6.19 -10.05
C ALA A 257 -10.09 -5.13 -10.93
N LEU A 258 -9.20 -4.32 -10.33
CA LEU A 258 -8.42 -3.28 -11.01
C LEU A 258 -6.96 -3.36 -10.55
N PRO A 259 -6.19 -4.38 -11.00
CA PRO A 259 -4.81 -4.53 -10.58
C PRO A 259 -3.95 -3.45 -11.26
N HIS A 260 -3.11 -2.78 -10.48
CA HIS A 260 -2.18 -1.78 -10.97
C HIS A 260 -0.79 -2.02 -10.38
N ALA A 261 0.16 -2.40 -11.24
CA ALA A 261 1.54 -2.72 -10.88
C ALA A 261 2.49 -2.23 -11.98
N GLN A 262 3.70 -1.83 -11.60
CA GLN A 262 4.72 -1.39 -12.54
C GLN A 262 6.09 -1.96 -12.19
N VAL A 263 6.70 -2.65 -13.15
CA VAL A 263 8.06 -3.23 -13.00
C VAL A 263 9.10 -2.14 -12.76
N THR A 264 8.96 -0.97 -13.42
CA THR A 264 9.87 0.16 -13.16
C THR A 264 9.76 0.66 -11.72
N ALA A 265 8.56 0.63 -11.14
CA ALA A 265 8.37 1.03 -9.75
C ALA A 265 8.97 -0.01 -8.78
N GLU A 266 8.95 -1.29 -9.14
CA GLU A 266 9.64 -2.39 -8.44
C GLU A 266 11.16 -2.21 -8.42
N GLU A 267 11.78 -2.02 -9.59
CA GLU A 267 13.22 -1.77 -9.71
C GLU A 267 13.66 -0.51 -8.92
N MET A 268 12.84 0.55 -8.97
CA MET A 268 13.08 1.75 -8.17
C MET A 268 12.89 1.47 -6.68
N GLY A 269 11.86 0.73 -6.30
CA GLY A 269 11.54 0.32 -4.93
C GLY A 269 12.69 -0.45 -4.28
N GLU A 270 13.26 -1.43 -4.97
CA GLU A 270 14.43 -2.19 -4.53
C GLU A 270 15.67 -1.31 -4.33
N SER A 271 15.78 -0.25 -5.15
CA SER A 271 16.88 0.72 -5.07
C SER A 271 16.73 1.72 -3.91
N PHE A 272 15.55 1.85 -3.30
CA PHE A 272 15.31 2.78 -2.18
C PHE A 272 15.65 2.14 -0.83
N PRO A 273 16.67 2.65 -0.11
CA PRO A 273 17.11 2.06 1.15
C PRO A 273 16.13 2.27 2.31
N PHE A 274 15.11 3.12 2.14
CA PHE A 274 14.15 3.52 3.18
C PHE A 274 12.74 3.05 2.84
N ALA A 275 12.51 1.73 2.89
CA ALA A 275 11.19 1.14 2.77
C ALA A 275 10.97 0.11 3.89
N ALA A 276 9.76 0.07 4.46
CA ALA A 276 9.39 -0.94 5.46
C ALA A 276 9.63 -2.38 4.95
N SER A 277 9.49 -2.58 3.64
CA SER A 277 9.81 -3.81 2.91
C SER A 277 11.22 -4.32 3.16
N ASN A 278 12.21 -3.44 3.37
CA ASN A 278 13.61 -3.82 3.67
C ASN A 278 13.74 -4.54 5.03
N ILE A 279 12.78 -4.34 5.92
CA ILE A 279 12.72 -5.02 7.23
C ILE A 279 11.79 -6.23 7.14
N LEU A 280 10.60 -6.05 6.56
CA LEU A 280 9.60 -7.12 6.44
C LEU A 280 10.10 -8.30 5.61
N ASN A 281 10.76 -8.05 4.47
CA ASN A 281 11.25 -9.10 3.58
C ASN A 281 12.40 -9.94 4.14
N LYS A 282 12.96 -9.55 5.29
CA LYS A 282 13.93 -10.40 6.02
C LYS A 282 13.26 -11.62 6.66
N VAL A 283 11.95 -11.54 6.91
CA VAL A 283 11.21 -12.57 7.66
C VAL A 283 9.97 -13.06 6.90
N TYR A 284 9.27 -12.15 6.23
CA TYR A 284 7.98 -12.40 5.60
C TYR A 284 8.03 -12.15 4.09
N ASN A 285 7.00 -12.59 3.36
CA ASN A 285 6.79 -12.19 1.96
C ASN A 285 5.55 -11.31 1.88
N GLY A 286 5.44 -10.46 0.87
CA GLY A 286 4.29 -9.55 0.82
C GLY A 286 4.30 -8.59 -0.34
N PHE A 287 3.46 -7.58 -0.20
CA PHE A 287 3.25 -6.52 -1.16
C PHE A 287 3.44 -5.16 -0.52
N ASP A 288 4.07 -4.23 -1.23
CA ASP A 288 4.01 -2.81 -0.89
C ASP A 288 3.19 -2.04 -1.92
N PHE A 289 2.26 -1.26 -1.40
CA PHE A 289 1.38 -0.42 -2.17
C PHE A 289 1.61 1.05 -1.83
N ALA A 290 1.57 1.92 -2.84
CA ALA A 290 1.63 3.35 -2.62
C ALA A 290 0.82 4.15 -3.64
N PHE A 291 0.30 5.30 -3.20
CA PHE A 291 -0.10 6.36 -4.12
C PHE A 291 1.14 7.00 -4.77
N HIS A 292 1.02 7.42 -6.03
CA HIS A 292 2.17 7.86 -6.83
C HIS A 292 1.98 9.21 -7.54
N LYS A 293 0.75 9.73 -7.70
CA LYS A 293 0.52 11.04 -8.35
C LYS A 293 0.57 12.16 -7.31
N ASN A 294 1.06 13.34 -7.71
CA ASN A 294 0.95 14.55 -6.89
C ASN A 294 -0.49 15.09 -6.90
N GLN A 295 -0.93 15.72 -5.81
CA GLN A 295 -2.31 16.21 -5.60
C GLN A 295 -2.75 17.35 -6.54
N GLN A 296 -1.86 17.86 -7.42
CA GLN A 296 -2.12 19.07 -8.20
C GLN A 296 -3.33 18.98 -9.14
N SER A 297 -3.77 17.78 -9.54
CA SER A 297 -4.94 17.61 -10.42
C SER A 297 -6.30 17.60 -9.70
N MET A 298 -6.36 17.59 -8.37
CA MET A 298 -7.63 17.65 -7.61
C MET A 298 -7.93 19.00 -6.95
N LEU A 299 -7.01 19.97 -6.98
CA LEU A 299 -7.24 21.30 -6.40
C LEU A 299 -8.43 22.06 -7.02
N ALA A 300 -8.92 21.66 -8.19
CA ALA A 300 -10.10 22.24 -8.83
C ALA A 300 -11.45 21.75 -8.27
N ILE A 301 -11.49 20.65 -7.50
CA ILE A 301 -12.76 20.05 -7.01
C ILE A 301 -12.95 20.26 -5.50
N TRP A 302 -11.88 20.51 -4.75
CA TRP A 302 -11.92 20.55 -3.28
C TRP A 302 -12.08 21.95 -2.65
N PHE A 303 -12.02 23.02 -3.45
CA PHE A 303 -12.20 24.41 -2.97
C PHE A 303 -13.43 25.13 -3.53
N SER A 304 -14.34 24.45 -4.24
CA SER A 304 -15.65 25.02 -4.58
C SER A 304 -16.73 24.50 -3.63
N ASN A 305 -16.81 25.13 -2.46
CA ASN A 305 -18.05 25.51 -1.76
C ASN A 305 -17.68 26.28 -0.48
#